data_AF-A0A914LAZ6-F1
#
_entry.id   AF-A0A914LAZ6-F1
#
_cell.length_a   1.000
_cell.length_b   1.000
_cell.length_c   1.000
_cell.angle_alpha   90.00
_cell.angle_beta   90.00
_cell.angle_gamma   90.00
#
_symmetry.space_group_name_H-M   'P 1'
#
loop_
_entity.id
_entity.type
_entity.pdbx_description
1 polymer ?
#
loop_
_entity_poly.entity_id
_entity_poly.type
_entity_poly.pdbx_seq_one_letter_code
_entity_poly.pdbx_strand_id
1 'polypeptide(L)' 'MWNTILPEVLTIRNEDIGDEFCEFGIASGGSELWIFGDPFIRKYCTVYDFGQSKIGFVAQKQ' A
#
# COMPACT_ATOMS: atom_id res chain seq x y z
N MET A 1 2.08 -18.00 4.75
CA MET A 1 2.69 -16.75 5.26
C MET A 1 1.67 -15.65 5.00
N TRP A 2 1.26 -14.89 6.02
CA TRP A 2 0.24 -13.84 5.88
C TRP A 2 0.88 -12.58 5.28
N ASN A 3 0.19 -11.92 4.33
CA ASN A 3 0.65 -10.63 3.81
C ASN A 3 0.36 -9.56 4.87
N THR A 4 1.41 -8.89 5.35
CA THR A 4 1.32 -7.87 6.40
C THR A 4 1.88 -6.54 5.89
N ILE A 5 1.22 -5.44 6.25
CA ILE A 5 1.71 -4.08 6.08
C ILE A 5 2.16 -3.58 7.43
N LEU A 6 3.43 -3.20 7.54
CA LEU A 6 4.00 -2.66 8.76
C LEU A 6 3.71 -1.16 8.86
N PRO A 7 3.64 -0.57 10.07
CA PRO A 7 3.40 0.86 10.25
C PRO A 7 4.37 1.75 9.46
N GLU A 8 5.64 1.34 9.31
CA GLU A 8 6.65 2.13 8.59
C GLU A 8 6.35 2.27 7.10
N VAL A 9 5.57 1.34 6.52
CA VAL A 9 5.13 1.39 5.13
C VAL A 9 3.92 2.33 4.97
N LEU A 10 3.13 2.53 6.03
CA LEU A 10 1.98 3.43 6.01
C LEU A 10 2.35 4.88 6.27
N THR A 11 3.51 5.17 6.84
CA THR A 11 3.96 6.54 7.06
C THR A 11 4.53 7.12 5.76
N ILE A 12 3.90 8.18 5.26
CA ILE A 12 4.30 8.90 4.05
C ILE A 12 4.91 10.24 4.47
N ARG A 13 6.10 10.54 3.93
CA ARG A 13 6.77 11.83 4.12
C ARG A 13 6.24 12.81 3.07
N ASN A 14 5.70 13.93 3.52
CA ASN A 14 5.20 14.99 2.65
C ASN A 14 6.13 16.21 2.73
N GLU A 15 6.52 16.74 1.58
CA GLU A 15 7.49 17.84 1.44
C GLU A 15 6.87 19.09 0.76
N ASP A 16 5.55 19.09 0.49
CA ASP A 16 4.93 20.06 -0.43
C ASP A 16 4.68 21.45 0.19
N ILE A 17 4.79 21.64 1.51
CA ILE A 17 4.45 22.91 2.17
C ILE A 17 5.43 23.26 3.31
N GLY A 18 6.71 23.50 3.00
CA GLY A 18 7.66 24.25 3.86
C GLY A 18 8.02 23.68 5.25
N ASP A 19 7.19 22.79 5.80
CA ASP A 19 7.32 22.03 7.01
C ASP A 19 7.24 20.56 6.60
N GLU A 20 8.29 19.82 6.91
CA GLU A 20 8.33 18.37 6.71
C GLU A 20 7.40 17.72 7.73
N PHE A 21 6.35 17.04 7.27
CA PHE A 21 5.48 16.26 8.13
C PHE A 21 5.25 14.85 7.59
N CYS A 22 4.91 13.96 8.51
CA CYS A 22 4.54 12.59 8.21
C CYS A 22 3.03 12.44 8.31
N GLU A 23 2.42 11.85 7.29
CA GLU A 23 1.01 11.47 7.29
C GLU A 23 0.86 9.95 7.21
N PHE A 24 -0.33 9.45 7.56
CA PHE A 24 -0.65 8.06 7.33
C PHE A 24 -1.33 7.89 5.97
N GLY A 25 -0.80 6.98 5.15
CA GLY A 25 -1.39 6.53 3.89
C GLY A 25 -2.60 5.62 4.06
N ILE A 26 -3.39 5.84 5.11
CA ILE A 26 -4.66 5.15 5.37
C ILE A 26 -5.73 6.20 5.63
N ALA A 27 -6.91 6.00 5.05
CA ALA A 27 -8.05 6.87 5.23
C ALA A 27 -9.32 6.06 5.45
N SER A 28 -10.30 6.65 6.12
CA SER A 28 -11.64 6.04 6.22
C SER A 28 -12.29 6.00 4.85
N GLY A 29 -12.69 4.81 4.41
CA GLY A 29 -13.45 4.61 3.16
C GLY A 29 -14.97 4.61 3.34
N GLY A 30 -15.47 4.73 4.58
CA GLY A 30 -16.91 4.74 4.88
C GLY A 30 -17.66 3.42 4.60
N SER A 31 -16.94 2.30 4.41
CA SER A 31 -17.51 0.98 4.12
C SER A 31 -16.59 -0.14 4.61
N GLU A 32 -17.04 -1.39 4.50
CA GLU A 32 -16.23 -2.59 4.80
C GLU A 32 -15.23 -2.94 3.66
N LEU A 33 -15.22 -2.16 2.58
CA LEU A 33 -14.32 -2.34 1.44
C LEU A 33 -12.92 -1.80 1.79
N TRP A 34 -11.91 -2.64 1.57
CA TRP A 34 -10.51 -2.24 1.65
C TRP A 34 -9.94 -1.94 0.27
N ILE A 35 -9.29 -0.78 0.13
CA ILE A 35 -8.56 -0.39 -1.08
C ILE A 35 -7.07 -0.42 -0.76
N PHE A 36 -6.34 -1.28 -1.48
CA PHE A 36 -4.89 -1.41 -1.35
C PHE A 36 -4.18 -0.47 -2.32
N GLY A 37 -3.92 0.76 -1.86
CA GLY A 37 -3.23 1.80 -2.64
C GLY A 37 -1.70 1.78 -2.50
N ASP A 38 -1.10 2.97 -2.62
CA ASP A 38 0.35 3.17 -2.69
C ASP A 38 1.17 2.46 -1.61
N PRO A 39 0.82 2.49 -0.31
CA PRO A 39 1.59 1.78 0.71
C PRO A 39 1.71 0.28 0.45
N PHE A 40 0.61 -0.34 0.01
CA PHE A 40 0.58 -1.77 -0.27
C PHE A 40 1.41 -2.11 -1.51
N ILE A 41 1.26 -1.33 -2.59
CA ILE A 41 1.95 -1.54 -3.87
C ILE A 41 3.46 -1.29 -3.74
N ARG A 42 3.88 -0.37 -2.86
CA ARG A 42 5.32 -0.17 -2.53
C ARG A 42 5.93 -1.40 -1.85
N LYS A 43 5.17 -2.14 -1.05
CA LYS A 43 5.66 -3.34 -0.34
C LYS A 43 5.55 -4.62 -1.16
N TYR A 44 4.54 -4.72 -2.02
CA TYR A 44 4.26 -5.93 -2.78
C TYR A 44 4.16 -5.61 -4.28
N CYS A 45 4.92 -6.35 -5.08
CA CYS A 45 4.70 -6.39 -6.51
C CYS A 45 3.39 -7.12 -6.77
N THR A 46 2.50 -6.49 -7.54
CA THR A 46 1.19 -7.04 -7.89
C THR A 46 1.23 -7.56 -9.32
N VAL A 47 0.91 -8.85 -9.49
CA VAL A 47 0.79 -9.49 -10.80
C VAL A 47 -0.69 -9.63 -11.14
N TYR A 48 -1.10 -9.07 -12.28
CA TYR A 48 -2.46 -9.14 -12.79
C TYR A 48 -2.53 -10.20 -13.90
N ASP A 49 -3.05 -11.39 -13.58
CA ASP A 49 -3.26 -12.47 -14.56
C ASP A 49 -4.72 -12.46 -15.01
N PHE A 50 -4.99 -11.78 -16.13
CA PHE A 50 -6.31 -11.73 -16.75
C PHE A 50 -6.73 -13.06 -17.39
N GLY A 51 -5.79 -13.90 -17.81
CA GLY A 51 -6.08 -15.20 -18.42
C GLY A 51 -6.67 -16.19 -17.42
N GLN A 52 -6.27 -16.07 -16.14
CA GLN A 52 -6.77 -16.90 -15.05
C GLN A 52 -7.69 -16.16 -14.07
N SER A 53 -7.96 -14.87 -14.28
CA SER A 53 -8.71 -14.00 -13.37
C SER A 53 -8.17 -14.01 -11.93
N LYS A 54 -6.85 -13.80 -11.78
CA LYS A 54 -6.16 -13.85 -10.48
C LYS A 54 -5.25 -12.65 -10.27
N ILE A 55 -5.00 -12.36 -8.99
CA ILE A 55 -4.02 -11.38 -8.54
C ILE A 55 -2.99 -12.11 -7.68
N GLY A 56 -1.71 -11.93 -8.02
CA GLY A 56 -0.57 -12.43 -7.24
C GLY A 56 0.13 -11.31 -6.50
N PHE A 57 0.63 -11.59 -5.30
CA PHE A 57 1.45 -10.68 -4.52
C PHE A 57 2.79 -11.31 -4.21
N VAL A 58 3.86 -10.57 -4.45
CA VAL A 58 5.23 -10.97 -4.10
C VAL A 58 5.87 -9.84 -3.32
N ALA A 59 6.50 -10.14 -2.19
CA ALA A 59 7.25 -9.13 -1.44
C ALA A 59 8.29 -8.48 -2.35
N GLN A 60 8.28 -7.15 -2.42
CA GLN A 60 9.29 -6.39 -3.15
C GLN A 60 10.66 -6.68 -2.53
N LYS A 61 11.65 -6.87 -3.40
CA LYS A 61 13.05 -6.92 -2.99
C LYS A 61 13.46 -5.47 -2.71
N GLN A 62 13.94 -5.20 -1.50
CA GLN A 62 14.50 -3.91 -1.14
C GLN A 62 15.72 -3.57 -2.00
#